data_AF-A0A3M1Z1W7-F1
#
_entry.id   AF-A0A3M1Z1W7-F1
#
_cell.length_a   1.000
_cell.length_b   1.000
_cell.length_c   1.000
_cell.angle_alpha   90.00
_cell.angle_beta   90.00
_cell.angle_gamma   90.00
#
_symmetry.space_group_name_H-M   'P 1'
#
loop_
_entity.id
_entity.type
_entity.pdbx_description
1 polymer ?
#
loop_
_entity_poly.entity_id
_entity_poly.type
_entity_poly.pdbx_seq_one_letter_code
_entity_poly.pdbx_strand_id
1 'polypeptide(L)'
;MASSTRQKAIEIWNQKLPPGNPVLLGKILFACDNPPGTKIISGSQDAFGIVLPGLNKLEYAGEYLPADIESVHDEAILSWLEQRLWLCTLGPRVSSYDVLANTRITVEGARRLSEAARQCWAAIMSRNAVEFGRTFRAAFEAQVAMFPNMTDDTIRQTIDRYKDQALGWKLSGAGGGGYLILVSEKPVPDAIQVKIRRREG
;
A
#
# COMPACT_ATOMS: atom_id res chain seq x y z
N MET A 1 -4.50 -7.40 2.42
CA MET A 1 -4.23 -6.46 1.31
C MET A 1 -4.18 -7.26 0.02
N ALA A 2 -4.56 -6.66 -1.12
CA ALA A 2 -4.61 -7.32 -2.44
C ALA A 2 -5.51 -8.58 -2.50
N SER A 3 -6.78 -8.48 -2.12
CA SER A 3 -7.64 -9.66 -1.94
C SER A 3 -7.77 -10.52 -3.20
N SER A 4 -7.88 -9.92 -4.39
CA SER A 4 -7.92 -10.64 -5.68
C SER A 4 -6.56 -11.25 -6.03
N THR A 5 -5.49 -10.45 -6.06
CA THR A 5 -4.15 -10.92 -6.43
C THR A 5 -3.62 -11.97 -5.46
N ARG A 6 -3.93 -11.85 -4.16
CA ARG A 6 -3.60 -12.86 -3.15
C ARG A 6 -4.37 -14.15 -3.38
N GLN A 7 -5.65 -14.08 -3.73
CA GLN A 7 -6.44 -15.27 -4.07
C GLN A 7 -5.86 -15.97 -5.29
N LYS A 8 -5.44 -15.20 -6.31
CA LYS A 8 -4.77 -15.74 -7.49
C LYS A 8 -3.43 -16.38 -7.13
N ALA A 9 -2.62 -15.76 -6.26
CA ALA A 9 -1.38 -16.34 -5.77
C ALA A 9 -1.61 -17.68 -5.06
N ILE A 10 -2.67 -17.79 -4.25
CA ILE A 10 -3.07 -19.04 -3.58
C ILE A 10 -3.51 -20.09 -4.60
N GLU A 11 -4.25 -19.70 -5.63
CA GLU A 11 -4.66 -20.62 -6.69
C GLU A 11 -3.47 -21.24 -7.42
N ILE A 12 -2.46 -20.43 -7.79
CA ILE A 12 -1.33 -20.89 -8.61
C ILE A 12 -0.18 -21.51 -7.79
N TRP A 13 0.01 -21.09 -6.53
CA TRP A 13 1.15 -21.47 -5.69
C TRP A 13 0.76 -22.03 -4.31
N ASN A 14 -0.53 -22.18 -4.04
CA ASN A 14 -1.04 -22.56 -2.72
C ASN A 14 -0.55 -21.59 -1.63
N GLN A 15 -0.13 -22.08 -0.47
CA GLN A 15 0.29 -21.21 0.65
C GLN A 15 1.79 -20.88 0.65
N LYS A 16 2.55 -21.29 -0.38
CA LYS A 16 4.01 -21.12 -0.40
C LYS A 16 4.46 -20.48 -1.70
N LEU A 17 5.23 -19.40 -1.59
CA LEU A 17 5.85 -18.80 -2.78
C LEU A 17 6.85 -19.78 -3.42
N PRO A 18 6.85 -19.89 -4.76
CA PRO A 18 7.83 -20.70 -5.46
C PRO A 18 9.23 -20.10 -5.28
N PRO A 19 10.30 -20.92 -5.31
CA PRO A 19 11.65 -20.41 -5.36
C PRO A 19 11.91 -19.70 -6.69
N GLY A 20 12.85 -18.75 -6.71
CA GLY A 20 13.29 -18.10 -7.94
C GLY A 20 13.42 -16.60 -7.81
N ASN A 21 13.50 -15.92 -8.95
CA ASN A 21 13.62 -14.47 -9.02
C ASN A 21 12.28 -13.81 -8.65
N PRO A 22 12.19 -13.07 -7.52
CA PRO A 22 10.95 -12.44 -7.08
C PRO A 22 10.35 -11.45 -8.11
N VAL A 23 11.18 -10.75 -8.88
CA VAL A 23 10.70 -9.83 -9.92
C VAL A 23 10.01 -10.59 -11.05
N LEU A 24 10.57 -11.74 -11.47
CA LEU A 24 9.93 -12.58 -12.47
C LEU A 24 8.62 -13.17 -11.95
N LEU A 25 8.60 -13.64 -10.70
CA LEU A 25 7.38 -14.13 -10.06
C LEU A 25 6.29 -13.05 -9.99
N GLY A 26 6.66 -11.79 -9.73
CA GLY A 26 5.72 -10.67 -9.71
C GLY A 26 5.08 -10.43 -11.07
N LYS A 27 5.88 -10.50 -12.15
CA LYS A 27 5.37 -10.42 -13.54
C LYS A 27 4.44 -11.58 -13.88
N ILE A 28 4.80 -12.81 -13.48
CA ILE A 28 3.96 -14.00 -13.69
C ILE A 28 2.63 -13.84 -12.96
N LEU A 29 2.66 -13.50 -11.67
CA LEU A 29 1.45 -13.33 -10.87
C LEU A 29 0.56 -12.21 -11.42
N PHE A 30 1.14 -11.09 -11.85
CA PHE A 30 0.40 -10.01 -12.50
C PHE A 30 -0.32 -10.48 -13.76
N ALA A 31 0.35 -11.25 -14.62
CA ALA A 31 -0.26 -11.81 -15.83
C ALA A 31 -1.37 -12.83 -15.50
N CYS A 32 -1.19 -13.65 -14.46
CA CYS A 32 -2.22 -14.59 -14.00
C CYS A 32 -3.43 -13.90 -13.35
N ASP A 33 -3.23 -12.77 -12.67
CA ASP A 33 -4.30 -11.96 -12.07
C ASP A 33 -5.08 -11.18 -13.13
N ASN A 34 -4.48 -10.96 -14.31
CA ASN A 34 -5.06 -10.18 -15.41
C ASN A 34 -5.04 -10.99 -16.73
N PRO A 35 -5.82 -12.08 -16.84
CA PRO A 35 -5.88 -12.86 -18.07
C PRO A 35 -6.44 -12.04 -19.25
N PRO A 36 -6.19 -12.46 -20.50
CA PRO A 36 -6.75 -11.80 -21.67
C PRO A 36 -8.28 -11.63 -21.58
N GLY A 37 -8.77 -10.42 -21.87
CA GLY A 37 -10.19 -10.08 -21.79
C GLY A 37 -10.64 -9.46 -20.46
N THR A 38 -9.77 -9.34 -19.47
CA THR A 38 -10.07 -8.60 -18.22
C THR A 38 -10.37 -7.12 -18.51
N LYS A 39 -11.52 -6.63 -18.03
CA LYS A 39 -11.98 -5.25 -18.24
C LYS A 39 -11.38 -4.25 -17.24
N ILE A 40 -11.20 -4.68 -15.99
CA ILE A 40 -10.64 -3.87 -14.91
C ILE A 40 -9.34 -4.53 -14.49
N ILE A 41 -8.22 -3.92 -14.87
CA ILE A 41 -6.89 -4.45 -14.62
C ILE A 41 -6.47 -4.13 -13.18
N SER A 42 -6.11 -5.15 -12.41
CA SER A 42 -5.50 -4.99 -11.07
C SER A 42 -4.17 -4.25 -11.20
N GLY A 43 -3.78 -3.48 -10.18
CA GLY A 43 -2.45 -2.85 -10.16
C GLY A 43 -1.33 -3.86 -9.95
N SER A 44 -0.25 -3.79 -10.73
CA SER A 44 0.89 -4.72 -10.58
C SER A 44 1.62 -4.60 -9.24
N GLN A 45 1.50 -3.45 -8.55
CA GLN A 45 2.10 -3.24 -7.24
C GLN A 45 1.66 -4.29 -6.20
N ASP A 46 0.45 -4.83 -6.35
CA ASP A 46 -0.07 -5.88 -5.47
C ASP A 46 0.64 -7.21 -5.71
N ALA A 47 0.89 -7.56 -6.98
CA ALA A 47 1.62 -8.77 -7.35
C ALA A 47 3.07 -8.71 -6.87
N PHE A 48 3.74 -7.57 -7.09
CA PHE A 48 5.10 -7.34 -6.59
C PHE A 48 5.14 -7.31 -5.05
N GLY A 49 4.17 -6.69 -4.39
CA GLY A 49 4.10 -6.63 -2.92
C GLY A 49 3.92 -8.01 -2.26
N ILE A 50 3.33 -8.99 -2.96
CA ILE A 50 3.23 -10.37 -2.47
C ILE A 50 4.59 -11.09 -2.52
N VAL A 51 5.37 -10.89 -3.58
CA VAL A 51 6.56 -11.70 -3.88
C VAL A 51 7.88 -11.05 -3.45
N LEU A 52 7.96 -9.72 -3.43
CA LEU A 52 9.16 -9.00 -3.01
C LEU A 52 9.22 -8.96 -1.47
N PRO A 53 10.31 -9.38 -0.81
CA PRO A 53 10.53 -9.14 0.61
C PRO A 53 11.00 -7.70 0.87
N GLY A 54 11.02 -7.28 2.14
CA GLY A 54 11.53 -5.98 2.55
C GLY A 54 10.65 -4.80 2.15
N LEU A 55 11.28 -3.63 2.05
CA LEU A 55 10.67 -2.40 1.58
C LEU A 55 11.00 -2.20 0.10
N ASN A 56 10.01 -1.89 -0.73
CA ASN A 56 10.20 -1.77 -2.18
C ASN A 56 9.57 -0.48 -2.70
N LYS A 57 10.30 0.23 -3.58
CA LYS A 57 9.78 1.33 -4.39
C LYS A 57 9.67 0.86 -5.83
N LEU A 58 8.47 1.05 -6.40
CA LEU A 58 8.17 0.70 -7.78
C LEU A 58 7.96 2.00 -8.57
N GLU A 59 8.83 2.28 -9.54
CA GLU A 59 8.71 3.45 -10.41
C GLU A 59 8.10 3.03 -11.75
N TYR A 60 7.03 3.73 -12.15
CA TYR A 60 6.26 3.43 -13.36
C TYR A 60 6.48 4.51 -14.42
N ALA A 61 6.63 4.09 -15.68
CA ALA A 61 6.86 4.98 -16.82
C ALA A 61 5.75 4.86 -17.88
N GLY A 62 4.49 4.77 -17.43
CA GLY A 62 3.31 4.71 -18.30
C GLY A 62 2.83 3.28 -18.62
N GLU A 63 3.61 2.26 -18.28
CA GLU A 63 3.26 0.85 -18.48
C GLU A 63 2.65 0.21 -17.22
N TYR A 64 2.02 -0.95 -17.39
CA TYR A 64 1.47 -1.72 -16.27
C TYR A 64 2.54 -2.30 -15.35
N LEU A 65 3.73 -2.60 -15.89
CA LEU A 65 4.86 -3.09 -15.11
C LEU A 65 5.78 -1.90 -14.75
N PRO A 66 6.41 -1.92 -13.56
CA PRO A 66 7.35 -0.88 -13.18
C PRO A 66 8.57 -0.91 -14.11
N ALA A 67 9.06 0.28 -14.44
CA ALA A 67 10.31 0.47 -15.19
C ALA A 67 11.53 0.22 -14.30
N ASP A 68 11.42 0.52 -13.01
CA ASP A 68 12.48 0.31 -12.03
C ASP A 68 11.91 -0.16 -10.68
N ILE A 69 12.70 -0.98 -9.98
CA ILE A 69 12.37 -1.53 -8.66
C ILE A 69 13.59 -1.35 -7.74
N GLU A 70 13.43 -0.51 -6.72
CA GLU A 70 14.44 -0.33 -5.67
C GLU A 70 13.99 -1.10 -4.41
N SER A 71 14.81 -2.05 -3.96
CA SER A 71 14.53 -2.91 -2.81
C SER A 71 15.49 -2.62 -1.66
N VAL A 72 14.94 -2.42 -0.46
CA VAL A 72 15.68 -2.21 0.78
C VAL A 72 15.47 -3.39 1.71
N HIS A 73 16.59 -4.01 2.09
CA HIS A 73 16.65 -5.12 3.04
C HIS A 73 17.48 -4.78 4.30
N ASP A 74 17.88 -3.52 4.45
CA ASP A 74 18.63 -3.04 5.61
C ASP A 74 17.79 -3.18 6.89
N GLU A 75 18.27 -3.99 7.84
CA GLU A 75 17.49 -4.30 9.05
C GLU A 75 17.27 -3.05 9.92
N ALA A 76 18.18 -2.08 9.92
CA ALA A 76 17.97 -0.86 10.70
C ALA A 76 16.82 0.00 10.13
N ILE A 77 16.64 0.02 8.82
CA ILE A 77 15.48 0.66 8.16
C ILE A 77 14.21 -0.17 8.41
N LEU A 78 14.26 -1.49 8.20
CA LEU A 78 13.08 -2.36 8.34
C LEU A 78 12.55 -2.39 9.78
N SER A 79 13.43 -2.58 10.76
CA SER A 79 13.06 -2.51 12.19
C SER A 79 12.54 -1.13 12.57
N TRP A 80 13.13 -0.05 12.05
CA TRP A 80 12.65 1.32 12.31
C TRP A 80 11.22 1.55 11.78
N LEU A 81 10.90 0.98 10.61
CA LEU A 81 9.56 1.01 10.02
C LEU A 81 8.55 0.17 10.83
N GLU A 82 8.90 -1.07 11.18
CA GLU A 82 8.02 -1.95 11.97
C GLU A 82 7.61 -1.32 13.29
N GLN A 83 8.53 -0.61 13.95
CA GLN A 83 8.25 0.11 15.20
C GLN A 83 7.22 1.23 15.05
N ARG A 84 6.96 1.70 13.82
CA ARG A 84 6.18 2.90 13.53
C ARG A 84 4.91 2.67 12.75
N LEU A 85 4.71 1.48 12.21
CA LEU A 85 3.55 1.14 11.39
C LEU A 85 2.56 0.27 12.18
N TRP A 86 1.34 0.77 12.32
CA TRP A 86 0.26 0.15 13.08
C TRP A 86 -0.96 -0.04 12.19
N LEU A 87 -1.61 -1.19 12.29
CA LEU A 87 -2.81 -1.56 11.53
C LEU A 87 -4.03 -1.54 12.44
N CYS A 88 -4.91 -0.57 12.23
CA CYS A 88 -6.24 -0.59 12.83
C CYS A 88 -7.21 -1.29 11.87
N THR A 89 -7.90 -2.33 12.34
CA THR A 89 -8.91 -3.03 11.55
C THR A 89 -10.11 -2.13 11.32
N LEU A 90 -10.49 -1.96 10.06
CA LEU A 90 -11.75 -1.32 9.70
C LEU A 90 -12.87 -2.36 9.75
N GLY A 91 -14.07 -1.92 10.13
CA GLY A 91 -15.27 -2.74 10.06
C GLY A 91 -15.53 -3.27 8.64
N PRO A 92 -16.45 -4.25 8.50
CA PRO A 92 -16.83 -4.76 7.19
C PRO A 92 -17.26 -3.62 6.27
N ARG A 93 -16.99 -3.75 4.96
CA ARG A 93 -17.39 -2.75 3.96
C ARG A 93 -18.89 -2.52 4.09
N VAL A 94 -19.29 -1.32 4.49
CA VAL A 94 -20.71 -0.95 4.62
C VAL A 94 -21.29 -0.58 3.26
N SER A 95 -20.43 -0.18 2.31
CA SER A 95 -20.87 0.33 1.01
C SER A 95 -20.74 -0.72 -0.10
N SER A 96 -21.84 -0.92 -0.82
CA SER A 96 -21.90 -1.57 -2.14
C SER A 96 -21.38 -0.66 -3.27
N TYR A 97 -20.64 0.39 -2.93
CA TYR A 97 -20.27 1.45 -3.88
C TYR A 97 -19.05 1.08 -4.71
N ASP A 98 -19.12 1.38 -6.00
CA ASP A 98 -17.99 1.33 -6.90
C ASP A 98 -16.96 2.39 -6.48
N VAL A 99 -15.82 1.93 -5.97
CA VAL A 99 -14.69 2.76 -5.53
C VAL A 99 -14.12 3.58 -6.69
N LEU A 100 -14.28 3.11 -7.93
CA LEU A 100 -13.82 3.78 -9.14
C LEU A 100 -14.88 4.75 -9.70
N ALA A 101 -16.12 4.73 -9.19
CA ALA A 101 -17.08 5.76 -9.56
C ALA A 101 -16.60 7.13 -9.10
N ASN A 102 -16.92 8.17 -9.88
CA ASN A 102 -16.50 9.55 -9.64
C ASN A 102 -14.97 9.76 -9.58
N THR A 103 -14.19 8.88 -10.21
CA THR A 103 -12.74 9.03 -10.33
C THR A 103 -12.38 10.33 -11.03
N ARG A 104 -11.38 11.04 -10.50
CA ARG A 104 -10.87 12.33 -10.98
C ARG A 104 -9.36 12.26 -11.20
N ILE A 105 -8.95 11.39 -12.12
CA ILE A 105 -7.53 11.30 -12.49
C ILE A 105 -7.16 12.49 -13.37
N THR A 106 -6.20 13.27 -12.90
CA THR A 106 -5.62 14.39 -13.63
C THR A 106 -4.09 14.28 -13.58
N VAL A 107 -3.40 14.87 -14.56
CA VAL A 107 -1.93 14.92 -14.55
C VAL A 107 -1.42 15.52 -13.24
N GLU A 108 -2.06 16.59 -12.79
CA GLU A 108 -1.70 17.26 -11.54
C GLU A 108 -1.97 16.39 -10.29
N GLY A 109 -3.09 15.67 -10.24
CA GLY A 109 -3.39 14.72 -9.17
C GLY A 109 -2.38 13.56 -9.12
N ALA A 110 -2.07 12.98 -10.28
CA ALA A 110 -1.08 11.91 -10.40
C ALA A 110 0.33 12.38 -10.01
N ARG A 111 0.71 13.60 -10.42
CA ARG A 111 1.97 14.25 -10.04
C ARG A 111 2.07 14.44 -8.53
N ARG A 112 1.01 14.94 -7.87
CA ARG A 112 0.99 15.08 -6.40
C ARG A 112 1.15 13.74 -5.69
N LEU A 113 0.47 12.70 -6.15
CA LEU A 113 0.61 11.36 -5.58
C LEU A 113 2.04 10.81 -5.75
N SER A 114 2.60 10.94 -6.95
CA SER A 114 3.97 10.50 -7.26
C SER A 114 5.02 11.23 -6.42
N GLU A 115 4.89 12.56 -6.29
CA GLU A 115 5.80 13.38 -5.50
C GLU A 115 5.71 13.03 -4.01
N ALA A 116 4.49 12.89 -3.46
CA ALA A 116 4.32 12.46 -2.07
C ALA A 116 4.91 11.06 -1.79
N ALA A 117 4.82 10.13 -2.76
CA ALA A 117 5.45 8.82 -2.64
C ALA A 117 6.99 8.90 -2.62
N ARG A 118 7.60 9.75 -3.45
CA ARG A 118 9.07 9.96 -3.45
C ARG A 118 9.55 10.65 -2.18
N GLN A 119 8.82 11.64 -1.68
CA GLN A 119 9.12 12.28 -0.40
C GLN A 119 8.98 11.29 0.77
N CYS A 120 7.96 10.44 0.75
CA CYS A 120 7.79 9.35 1.71
C CYS A 120 8.96 8.37 1.68
N TRP A 121 9.45 7.99 0.49
CA TRP A 121 10.65 7.17 0.36
C TRP A 121 11.86 7.83 1.02
N ALA A 122 12.15 9.09 0.69
CA ALA A 122 13.27 9.83 1.25
C ALA A 122 13.18 9.99 2.78
N ALA A 123 11.97 10.21 3.31
CA ALA A 123 11.74 10.29 4.74
C ALA A 123 12.04 8.97 5.48
N ILE A 124 11.66 7.85 4.87
CA ILE A 124 11.98 6.51 5.40
C ILE A 124 13.48 6.26 5.35
N MET A 125 14.15 6.57 4.23
CA MET A 125 15.60 6.37 4.09
C MET A 125 16.40 7.20 5.09
N SER A 126 15.93 8.41 5.41
CA SER A 126 16.51 9.27 6.44
C SER A 126 16.02 8.98 7.87
N ARG A 127 15.11 8.01 8.05
CA ARG A 127 14.47 7.65 9.33
C ARG A 127 13.84 8.85 10.05
N ASN A 128 13.30 9.79 9.28
CA ASN A 128 12.61 10.96 9.80
C ASN A 128 11.12 10.64 10.02
N ALA A 129 10.73 10.38 11.27
CA ALA A 129 9.39 9.92 11.61
C ALA A 129 8.30 10.96 11.30
N VAL A 130 8.57 12.23 11.61
CA VAL A 130 7.63 13.34 11.38
C VAL A 130 7.38 13.52 9.89
N GLU A 131 8.46 13.57 9.11
CA GLU A 131 8.35 13.72 7.67
C GLU A 131 7.74 12.49 7.00
N PHE A 132 8.02 11.29 7.52
CA PHE A 132 7.39 10.07 7.07
C PHE A 132 5.87 10.13 7.29
N GLY A 133 5.40 10.47 8.48
CA GLY A 133 3.98 10.62 8.76
C GLY A 133 3.31 11.67 7.85
N ARG A 134 3.94 12.86 7.73
CA ARG A 134 3.44 13.97 6.89
C ARG A 134 3.26 13.54 5.44
N THR A 135 4.29 12.93 4.84
CA THR A 135 4.30 12.54 3.42
C THR A 135 3.45 11.30 3.15
N PHE A 136 3.38 10.36 4.11
CA PHE A 136 2.48 9.21 4.06
C PHE A 136 1.01 9.65 4.03
N ARG A 137 0.64 10.62 4.87
CA ARG A 137 -0.67 11.26 4.85
C ARG A 137 -0.91 12.06 3.56
N ALA A 138 0.06 12.84 3.10
CA ALA A 138 -0.06 13.60 1.85
C ALA A 138 -0.34 12.69 0.64
N ALA A 139 0.31 11.52 0.57
CA ALA A 139 0.05 10.52 -0.46
C ALA A 139 -1.39 9.98 -0.37
N PHE A 140 -1.89 9.74 0.85
CA PHE A 140 -3.28 9.34 1.05
C PHE A 140 -4.27 10.42 0.60
N GLU A 141 -4.07 11.67 1.00
CA GLU A 141 -4.93 12.79 0.61
C GLU A 141 -4.92 13.02 -0.91
N ALA A 142 -3.76 12.89 -1.57
CA ALA A 142 -3.67 12.94 -3.02
C ALA A 142 -4.43 11.79 -3.70
N GLN A 143 -4.39 10.59 -3.11
CA GLN A 143 -5.16 9.44 -3.58
C GLN A 143 -6.68 9.68 -3.42
N VAL A 144 -7.15 10.15 -2.25
CA VAL A 144 -8.57 10.47 -1.99
C VAL A 144 -9.07 11.54 -2.95
N ALA A 145 -8.26 12.54 -3.28
CA ALA A 145 -8.64 13.56 -4.25
C ALA A 145 -8.92 12.99 -5.65
N MET A 146 -8.22 11.92 -6.04
CA MET A 146 -8.43 11.22 -7.32
C MET A 146 -9.51 10.14 -7.23
N PHE A 147 -9.71 9.52 -6.07
CA PHE A 147 -10.69 8.45 -5.83
C PHE A 147 -11.57 8.80 -4.62
N PRO A 148 -12.51 9.76 -4.74
CA PRO A 148 -13.24 10.29 -3.58
C PRO A 148 -14.03 9.23 -2.80
N ASN A 149 -14.53 8.22 -3.50
CA ASN A 149 -15.31 7.12 -2.92
C ASN A 149 -14.47 6.13 -2.11
N MET A 150 -13.14 6.29 -2.06
CA MET A 150 -12.28 5.42 -1.26
C MET A 150 -12.44 5.64 0.26
N THR A 151 -13.00 6.80 0.65
CA THR A 151 -13.33 7.17 2.02
C THR A 151 -14.82 7.44 2.17
N ASP A 152 -15.41 6.99 3.26
CA ASP A 152 -16.76 7.34 3.70
C ASP A 152 -16.74 7.94 5.12
N ASP A 153 -17.90 8.27 5.66
CA ASP A 153 -18.02 8.86 7.00
C ASP A 153 -17.53 7.92 8.10
N THR A 154 -17.70 6.60 7.95
CA THR A 154 -17.20 5.60 8.91
C THR A 154 -15.68 5.61 8.96
N ILE A 155 -15.03 5.67 7.79
CA ILE A 155 -13.57 5.78 7.70
C ILE A 155 -13.09 7.10 8.29
N ARG A 156 -13.77 8.22 8.01
CA ARG A 156 -13.43 9.55 8.55
C ARG A 156 -13.53 9.58 10.07
N GLN A 157 -14.59 9.03 10.65
CA GLN A 157 -14.73 8.88 12.10
C GLN A 157 -13.61 8.04 12.72
N THR A 158 -13.17 7.00 12.03
CA THR A 158 -12.03 6.19 12.48
C THR A 158 -10.73 7.01 12.43
N ILE A 159 -10.49 7.77 11.36
CA ILE A 159 -9.34 8.67 11.27
C ILE A 159 -9.38 9.70 12.41
N ASP A 160 -10.53 10.31 12.68
CA ASP A 160 -10.70 11.31 13.74
C ASP A 160 -10.36 10.77 15.14
N ARG A 161 -10.56 9.47 15.39
CA ARG A 161 -10.17 8.82 16.65
C ARG A 161 -8.66 8.76 16.87
N TYR A 162 -7.88 8.61 15.78
CA TYR A 162 -6.45 8.36 15.84
C TYR A 162 -5.58 9.53 15.37
N LYS A 163 -6.14 10.55 14.71
CA LYS A 163 -5.38 11.63 14.07
C LYS A 163 -4.45 12.39 15.03
N ASP A 164 -4.84 12.53 16.30
CA ASP A 164 -4.04 13.23 17.31
C ASP A 164 -2.97 12.34 17.96
N GLN A 165 -3.01 11.03 17.67
CA GLN A 165 -2.08 10.01 18.18
C GLN A 165 -1.11 9.50 17.10
N ALA A 166 -1.31 9.90 15.85
CA ALA A 166 -0.55 9.46 14.69
C ALA A 166 0.09 10.64 13.96
N LEU A 167 1.30 10.45 13.45
CA LEU A 167 2.01 11.40 12.59
C LEU A 167 1.42 11.42 11.17
N GLY A 168 0.78 10.33 10.76
CA GLY A 168 0.13 10.19 9.46
C GLY A 168 -0.67 8.90 9.34
N TRP A 169 -1.49 8.81 8.31
CA TRP A 169 -2.36 7.66 8.09
C TRP A 169 -2.68 7.43 6.62
N LYS A 170 -3.03 6.18 6.29
CA LYS A 170 -3.46 5.78 4.95
C LYS A 170 -4.34 4.53 5.00
N LEU A 171 -5.30 4.43 4.09
CA LEU A 171 -6.03 3.19 3.87
C LEU A 171 -5.20 2.14 3.12
N SER A 172 -5.28 0.89 3.55
CA SER A 172 -4.69 -0.22 2.82
C SER A 172 -5.46 -0.50 1.52
N GLY A 173 -4.75 -0.63 0.39
CA GLY A 173 -5.34 -0.99 -0.91
C GLY A 173 -6.15 0.15 -1.57
N ALA A 174 -7.14 -0.23 -2.39
CA ALA A 174 -7.94 0.72 -3.16
C ALA A 174 -8.96 1.53 -2.32
N GLY A 175 -9.18 1.19 -1.05
CA GLY A 175 -10.14 1.85 -0.15
C GLY A 175 -11.41 1.03 0.14
N GLY A 176 -12.32 1.63 0.92
CA GLY A 176 -13.63 1.05 1.27
C GLY A 176 -13.64 -0.12 2.28
N GLY A 177 -12.50 -0.49 2.87
CA GLY A 177 -12.37 -1.53 3.92
C GLY A 177 -10.92 -1.98 4.14
N GLY A 178 -10.68 -2.97 4.99
CA GLY A 178 -9.34 -3.50 5.28
C GLY A 178 -8.73 -2.86 6.53
N TYR A 179 -7.56 -2.23 6.39
CA TYR A 179 -6.86 -1.61 7.51
C TYR A 179 -6.67 -0.12 7.28
N LEU A 180 -6.83 0.67 8.35
CA LEU A 180 -6.23 1.99 8.45
C LEU A 180 -4.80 1.79 8.98
N ILE A 181 -3.82 2.16 8.16
CA ILE A 181 -2.41 2.11 8.51
C ILE A 181 -2.04 3.45 9.13
N LEU A 182 -1.49 3.42 10.34
CA LEU A 182 -1.09 4.59 11.11
C LEU A 182 0.44 4.62 11.25
N VAL A 183 1.02 5.80 11.05
CA VAL A 183 2.42 6.10 11.40
C VAL A 183 2.42 6.71 12.79
N SER A 184 3.00 6.03 13.79
CA SER A 184 3.12 6.57 15.15
C SER A 184 4.38 6.07 15.84
N GLU A 185 5.05 6.95 16.58
CA GLU A 185 6.20 6.56 17.43
C GLU A 185 5.77 5.92 18.75
N LYS A 186 4.49 6.02 19.10
CA LYS A 186 3.92 5.41 20.30
C LYS A 186 3.03 4.24 19.88
N PRO A 187 2.90 3.20 20.72
CA PRO A 187 1.89 2.17 20.53
C PRO A 187 0.50 2.77 20.37
N VAL A 188 -0.24 2.26 19.39
CA VAL A 188 -1.63 2.67 19.15
C VAL A 188 -2.57 1.62 19.77
N PRO A 189 -3.49 2.01 20.66
CA PRO A 189 -4.48 1.08 21.23
C PRO A 189 -5.30 0.39 20.14
N ASP A 190 -5.57 -0.90 20.35
CA ASP A 190 -6.37 -1.75 19.45
C ASP A 190 -5.83 -1.89 18.01
N ALA A 191 -4.53 -1.63 17.82
CA ALA A 191 -3.85 -1.77 16.53
C ALA A 191 -2.78 -2.87 16.55
N ILE A 192 -2.59 -3.51 15.40
CA ILE A 192 -1.59 -4.57 15.19
C ILE A 192 -0.33 -3.95 14.62
N GLN A 193 0.82 -4.19 15.24
CA GLN A 193 2.10 -3.72 14.70
C GLN A 193 2.47 -4.48 13.42
N VAL A 194 2.90 -3.75 12.38
CA VAL A 194 3.30 -4.34 11.09
C VAL A 194 4.56 -5.18 11.25
N LYS A 195 4.60 -6.33 10.56
CA LYS A 195 5.80 -7.13 10.34
C LYS A 195 6.14 -7.20 8.86
N ILE A 196 7.40 -6.97 8.54
CA ILE A 196 7.98 -6.99 7.20
C ILE A 196 8.68 -8.34 7.00
N ARG A 197 8.38 -9.01 5.89
CA ARG A 197 9.06 -10.27 5.53
C ARG A 197 10.51 -9.96 5.13
N ARG A 198 11.47 -10.62 5.77
CA ARG A 198 12.91 -10.52 5.42
C ARG A 198 13.19 -11.38 4.18
N ARG A 199 14.33 -11.14 3.52
CA ARG A 199 14.73 -11.92 2.35
C ARG A 199 15.07 -13.37 2.68
N GLU A 200 15.58 -13.61 3.88
CA GLU A 200 16.09 -14.90 4.35
C GLU A 200 15.22 -15.54 5.45
N GLY A 201 13.98 -15.07 5.61
CA GLY A 201 13.05 -15.52 6.65
C GLY A 201 11.67 -15.89 6.13
#